data_AF-A0A972CT95-F1
#
_entry.id   AF-A0A972CT95-F1
#
_cell.length_a   1.000
_cell.length_b   1.000
_cell.length_c   1.000
_cell.angle_alpha   90.00
_cell.angle_beta   90.00
_cell.angle_gamma   90.00
#
_symmetry.space_group_name_H-M   'P 1'
#
loop_
_entity.id
_entity.type
_entity.pdbx_description
1 polymer ?
#
loop_
_entity_poly.entity_id
_entity_poly.type
_entity_poly.pdbx_seq_one_letter_code
_entity_poly.pdbx_strand_id
1 'polypeptide(L)'
;MSRELENVIGGLRTMIDISDGYILPKMDLMELKDFTQDFRKKIRAASRKLVAKEIAKEATFYLDFSCLDNKRKELMTSYIKDSINKSELRPMTPCTYAYIRLYYKERDAELKRKGSSQYDFNCNLVLFPSQDYILAILFCEQEEYRKIFEEYEFVSPYPYVEASESEHLSEDDQVKRERWFKALGETFIPYLEGLVVPCYTRPPILTAKNLIDYVNEMSIDERAGKLANLIVVQCKIEKLNHLPEKEKAAQFQKYLETDEFKEEIDDEIDYIKELLIKNVTRKDLVKVR
;
A
#
# COMPACT_ATOMS: atom_id res chain seq x y z
N MET A 1 24.61 -18.45 -36.78
CA MET A 1 23.73 -17.60 -35.95
C MET A 1 22.86 -16.81 -36.90
N SER A 2 21.56 -17.12 -36.97
CA SER A 2 20.67 -16.65 -38.02
C SER A 2 20.31 -15.17 -37.83
N ARG A 3 20.10 -14.46 -38.94
CA ARG A 3 19.52 -13.11 -39.04
C ARG A 3 18.19 -12.94 -38.28
N GLU A 4 17.57 -14.04 -37.84
CA GLU A 4 16.35 -14.02 -37.04
C GLU A 4 16.62 -13.63 -35.58
N LEU A 5 17.81 -13.90 -35.02
CA LEU A 5 18.19 -13.41 -33.68
C LEU A 5 18.49 -11.91 -33.68
N GLU A 6 19.09 -11.38 -34.75
CA GLU A 6 19.28 -9.93 -34.92
C GLU A 6 17.94 -9.18 -35.07
N ASN A 7 16.92 -9.79 -35.68
CA ASN A 7 15.59 -9.18 -35.81
C ASN A 7 14.75 -9.27 -34.53
N VAL A 8 14.94 -10.30 -33.69
CA VAL A 8 14.28 -10.40 -32.38
C VAL A 8 14.90 -9.41 -31.38
N ILE A 9 16.21 -9.19 -31.46
CA ILE A 9 16.90 -8.16 -30.65
C ILE A 9 16.68 -6.75 -31.22
N GLY A 10 16.59 -6.60 -32.53
CA GLY A 10 16.30 -5.33 -33.21
C GLY A 10 14.84 -4.86 -33.11
N GLY A 11 13.91 -5.75 -32.81
CA GLY A 11 12.47 -5.47 -32.68
C GLY A 11 12.01 -5.10 -31.25
N LEU A 12 12.86 -5.29 -30.25
CA LEU A 12 12.68 -4.79 -28.89
C LEU A 12 13.58 -3.57 -28.68
N ARG A 13 13.37 -2.49 -29.45
CA ARG A 13 13.68 -1.17 -28.91
C ARG A 13 12.69 -0.94 -27.78
N THR A 14 13.02 -1.44 -26.60
CA THR A 14 12.35 -1.05 -25.36
C THR A 14 12.50 0.46 -25.28
N MET A 15 11.43 1.18 -25.60
CA MET A 15 11.33 2.60 -25.36
C MET A 15 11.59 2.79 -23.86
N ILE A 16 12.69 3.46 -23.54
CA ILE A 16 13.07 3.69 -22.14
C ILE A 16 12.35 4.95 -21.68
N ASP A 17 11.39 4.74 -20.79
CA ASP A 17 10.71 5.80 -20.05
C ASP A 17 11.18 5.74 -18.59
N ILE A 18 11.90 6.79 -18.17
CA ILE A 18 12.39 7.00 -16.82
C ILE A 18 11.72 8.27 -16.30
N SER A 19 10.49 8.12 -15.84
CA SER A 19 9.72 9.19 -15.20
C SER A 19 10.24 9.55 -13.81
N ASP A 20 10.75 8.56 -13.07
CA ASP A 20 11.22 8.69 -11.68
C ASP A 20 12.75 8.77 -11.56
N GLY A 21 13.38 9.43 -12.54
CA GLY A 21 14.81 9.63 -12.63
C GLY A 21 15.26 10.91 -11.92
N TYR A 22 16.41 10.84 -11.25
CA TYR A 22 17.00 11.96 -10.51
C TYR A 22 18.52 12.01 -10.72
N ILE A 23 19.10 13.18 -10.50
CA ILE A 23 20.54 13.40 -10.48
C ILE A 23 20.95 14.02 -9.14
N LEU A 24 22.05 13.50 -8.60
CA LEU A 24 22.67 13.92 -7.35
C LEU A 24 24.13 14.32 -7.65
N PRO A 25 24.75 15.17 -6.82
CA PRO A 25 26.18 15.43 -6.92
C PRO A 25 26.98 14.16 -6.67
N LYS A 26 28.24 14.16 -7.12
CA LYS A 26 29.19 13.14 -6.72
C LYS A 26 29.28 13.09 -5.18
N MET A 27 29.19 11.89 -4.64
CA MET A 27 29.39 11.61 -3.22
C MET A 27 30.44 10.52 -3.07
N ASP A 28 31.28 10.62 -2.05
CA ASP A 28 32.08 9.49 -1.60
C ASP A 28 31.21 8.43 -0.88
N LEU A 29 31.82 7.31 -0.51
CA LEU A 29 31.09 6.21 0.15
C LEU A 29 30.54 6.59 1.52
N MET A 30 31.18 7.52 2.24
CA MET A 30 30.74 7.98 3.55
C MET A 30 29.57 8.93 3.41
N GLU A 31 29.66 9.91 2.50
CA GLU A 31 28.57 10.82 2.16
C GLU A 31 27.32 10.06 1.70
N LEU A 32 27.50 9.08 0.80
CA LEU A 32 26.39 8.26 0.31
C LEU A 32 25.77 7.39 1.42
N LYS A 33 26.58 6.86 2.32
CA LYS A 33 26.11 6.12 3.49
C LYS A 33 25.29 7.03 4.41
N ASP A 34 25.80 8.22 4.72
CA ASP A 34 25.14 9.14 5.63
C ASP A 34 23.81 9.64 5.03
N PHE A 35 23.80 9.97 3.74
CA PHE A 35 22.58 10.27 2.98
C PHE A 35 21.55 9.13 3.04
N THR A 36 21.93 7.91 2.65
CA THR A 36 20.99 6.79 2.61
C THR A 36 20.49 6.38 4.01
N GLN A 37 21.29 6.61 5.06
CA GLN A 37 20.87 6.40 6.45
C GLN A 37 19.86 7.45 6.92
N ASP A 38 20.10 8.73 6.61
CA ASP A 38 19.17 9.80 6.91
C ASP A 38 17.85 9.63 6.14
N PHE A 39 17.92 9.30 4.85
CA PHE A 39 16.73 9.04 4.03
C PHE A 39 15.90 7.89 4.61
N ARG A 40 16.52 6.74 4.92
CA ARG A 40 15.86 5.62 5.62
C ARG A 40 15.22 6.03 6.94
N LYS A 41 15.87 6.93 7.71
CA LYS A 41 15.33 7.41 8.99
C LYS A 41 14.06 8.23 8.78
N LYS A 42 14.03 9.13 7.78
CA LYS A 42 12.84 9.91 7.43
C LYS A 42 11.71 9.00 6.90
N ILE A 43 12.01 8.06 6.01
CA ILE A 43 11.05 7.07 5.50
C ILE A 43 10.46 6.23 6.64
N ARG A 44 11.27 5.74 7.59
CA ARG A 44 10.78 5.02 8.77
C ARG A 44 9.86 5.86 9.65
N ALA A 45 10.10 7.16 9.76
CA ALA A 45 9.25 8.05 10.54
C ALA A 45 7.88 8.26 9.87
N ALA A 46 7.86 8.47 8.56
CA ALA A 46 6.64 8.58 7.75
C ALA A 46 5.86 7.25 7.76
N SER A 47 6.52 6.14 7.44
CA SER A 47 5.89 4.81 7.40
C SER A 47 5.29 4.41 8.74
N ARG A 48 5.91 4.80 9.86
CA ARG A 48 5.37 4.56 11.20
C ARG A 48 3.99 5.17 11.41
N LYS A 49 3.73 6.37 10.89
CA LYS A 49 2.42 7.02 11.03
C LYS A 49 1.38 6.29 10.18
N LEU A 50 1.71 5.97 8.92
CA LEU A 50 0.84 5.24 8.01
C LEU A 50 0.46 3.86 8.57
N VAL A 51 1.47 3.08 8.96
CA VAL A 51 1.26 1.75 9.56
C VAL A 51 0.49 1.83 10.88
N ALA A 52 0.72 2.84 11.70
CA ALA A 52 -0.03 3.01 12.96
C ALA A 52 -1.52 3.24 12.71
N LYS A 53 -1.87 4.08 11.74
CA LYS A 53 -3.27 4.30 11.35
C LYS A 53 -3.93 3.01 10.86
N GLU A 54 -3.21 2.19 10.10
CA GLU A 54 -3.75 0.91 9.62
C GLU A 54 -4.00 -0.09 10.73
N ILE A 55 -2.98 -0.30 11.56
CA ILE A 55 -3.07 -1.24 12.66
C ILE A 55 -4.18 -0.80 13.63
N ALA A 56 -4.33 0.51 13.85
CA ALA A 56 -5.44 1.06 14.62
C ALA A 56 -6.80 0.75 13.99
N LYS A 57 -6.98 0.91 12.67
CA LYS A 57 -8.22 0.57 11.96
C LYS A 57 -8.56 -0.93 12.08
N GLU A 58 -7.60 -1.81 11.79
CA GLU A 58 -7.81 -3.26 11.86
C GLU A 58 -8.05 -3.73 13.30
N ALA A 59 -7.35 -3.15 14.28
CA ALA A 59 -7.57 -3.46 15.70
C ALA A 59 -8.97 -3.00 16.15
N THR A 60 -9.39 -1.79 15.73
CA THR A 60 -10.71 -1.25 16.06
C THR A 60 -11.81 -2.09 15.42
N PHE A 61 -11.64 -2.47 14.15
CA PHE A 61 -12.57 -3.37 13.46
C PHE A 61 -12.76 -4.69 14.22
N TYR A 62 -11.67 -5.34 14.65
CA TYR A 62 -11.77 -6.58 15.41
C TYR A 62 -12.40 -6.37 16.79
N LEU A 63 -12.06 -5.28 17.47
CA LEU A 63 -12.66 -4.93 18.75
C LEU A 63 -14.17 -4.74 18.62
N ASP A 64 -14.61 -4.00 17.61
CA ASP A 64 -16.01 -3.69 17.37
C ASP A 64 -16.79 -4.95 16.95
N PHE A 65 -16.21 -5.74 16.06
CA PHE A 65 -16.72 -7.07 15.70
C PHE A 65 -16.90 -7.96 16.95
N SER A 66 -15.95 -7.92 17.90
CA SER A 66 -16.05 -8.71 19.13
C SER A 66 -17.19 -8.27 20.06
N CYS A 67 -17.73 -7.06 19.88
CA CYS A 67 -18.85 -6.52 20.65
C CYS A 67 -20.22 -6.90 20.07
N LEU A 68 -20.28 -7.36 18.82
CA LEU A 68 -21.53 -7.76 18.17
C LEU A 68 -22.16 -9.02 18.80
N ASP A 69 -23.47 -9.18 18.61
CA ASP A 69 -24.16 -10.43 18.96
C ASP A 69 -23.73 -11.62 18.07
N ASN A 70 -24.11 -12.82 18.47
CA ASN A 70 -23.72 -14.05 17.76
C ASN A 70 -24.26 -14.10 16.32
N LYS A 71 -25.48 -13.62 16.08
CA LYS A 71 -26.11 -13.65 14.75
C LYS A 71 -25.30 -12.81 13.76
N ARG A 72 -24.93 -11.59 14.15
CA ARG A 72 -24.11 -10.67 13.34
C ARG A 72 -22.67 -11.17 13.20
N LYS A 73 -22.10 -11.73 14.25
CA LYS A 73 -20.78 -12.38 14.18
C LYS A 73 -20.76 -13.52 13.19
N GLU A 74 -21.76 -14.38 13.19
CA GLU A 74 -21.87 -15.52 12.25
C GLU A 74 -21.94 -15.03 10.80
N LEU A 75 -22.80 -14.03 10.54
CA LEU A 75 -22.94 -13.38 9.24
C LEU A 75 -21.59 -12.83 8.75
N MET A 76 -20.91 -12.02 9.56
CA MET A 76 -19.62 -11.41 9.23
C MET A 76 -18.47 -12.42 9.16
N THR A 77 -18.55 -13.52 9.90
CA THR A 77 -17.50 -14.55 9.87
C THR A 77 -17.42 -15.19 8.48
N SER A 78 -18.52 -15.31 7.74
CA SER A 78 -18.49 -15.77 6.34
C SER A 78 -17.64 -14.85 5.46
N TYR A 79 -17.82 -13.54 5.59
CA TYR A 79 -17.04 -12.50 4.91
C TYR A 79 -15.56 -12.51 5.31
N ILE A 80 -15.26 -12.64 6.60
CA ILE A 80 -13.87 -12.67 7.10
C ILE A 80 -13.14 -13.94 6.65
N LYS A 81 -13.83 -15.09 6.57
CA LYS A 81 -13.26 -16.40 6.19
C LYS A 81 -12.69 -16.43 4.77
N ASP A 82 -13.21 -15.63 3.84
CA ASP A 82 -12.64 -15.51 2.49
C ASP A 82 -11.30 -14.75 2.50
N SER A 83 -11.00 -14.04 3.59
CA SER A 83 -9.79 -13.23 3.74
C SER A 83 -8.75 -13.78 4.73
N ILE A 84 -9.09 -14.76 5.58
CA ILE A 84 -8.20 -15.39 6.57
C ILE A 84 -8.55 -16.87 6.70
N ASN A 85 -7.54 -17.74 6.63
CA ASN A 85 -7.72 -19.18 6.71
C ASN A 85 -8.40 -19.57 8.05
N LYS A 86 -9.44 -20.43 8.01
CA LYS A 86 -10.29 -20.78 9.17
C LYS A 86 -9.52 -21.25 10.41
N SER A 87 -8.34 -21.83 10.24
CA SER A 87 -7.46 -22.31 11.33
C SER A 87 -6.87 -21.20 12.21
N GLU A 88 -7.01 -19.94 11.81
CA GLU A 88 -6.34 -18.78 12.43
C GLU A 88 -7.29 -17.87 13.22
N LEU A 89 -8.61 -18.09 13.17
CA LEU A 89 -9.59 -17.37 14.00
C LEU A 89 -9.59 -17.88 15.46
N ARG A 90 -8.41 -18.07 16.05
CA ARG A 90 -8.28 -18.33 17.49
C ARG A 90 -8.57 -17.04 18.25
N PRO A 91 -9.09 -17.12 19.49
CA PRO A 91 -9.19 -15.96 20.37
C PRO A 91 -7.85 -15.23 20.41
N MET A 92 -7.85 -13.97 20.03
CA MET A 92 -6.65 -13.14 19.95
C MET A 92 -6.93 -11.74 20.45
N THR A 93 -5.87 -10.98 20.68
CA THR A 93 -6.02 -9.56 21.03
C THR A 93 -6.28 -8.75 19.76
N PRO A 94 -7.01 -7.63 19.82
CA PRO A 94 -7.17 -6.72 18.68
C PRO A 94 -5.85 -6.30 18.04
N CYS A 95 -4.81 -6.02 18.83
CA CYS A 95 -3.48 -5.74 18.31
C CYS A 95 -2.90 -6.93 17.53
N THR A 96 -2.97 -8.14 18.09
CA THR A 96 -2.46 -9.35 17.43
C THR A 96 -3.16 -9.60 16.09
N TYR A 97 -4.49 -9.45 16.06
CA TYR A 97 -5.29 -9.54 14.84
C TYR A 97 -4.77 -8.55 13.79
N ALA A 98 -4.65 -7.27 14.15
CA ALA A 98 -4.20 -6.23 13.23
C ALA A 98 -2.80 -6.49 12.64
N TYR A 99 -1.87 -7.03 13.44
CA TYR A 99 -0.54 -7.41 12.95
C TYR A 99 -0.58 -8.56 11.95
N ILE A 100 -1.37 -9.60 12.25
CA ILE A 100 -1.53 -10.74 11.35
C ILE A 100 -2.13 -10.27 10.01
N ARG A 101 -3.12 -9.37 10.07
CA ARG A 101 -3.73 -8.75 8.89
C ARG A 101 -2.71 -7.96 8.08
N LEU A 102 -1.91 -7.12 8.72
CA LEU A 102 -0.87 -6.35 8.04
C LEU A 102 0.16 -7.25 7.36
N TYR A 103 0.61 -8.30 8.05
CA TYR A 103 1.55 -9.28 7.50
C TYR A 103 0.98 -9.97 6.24
N TYR A 104 -0.30 -10.34 6.26
CA TYR A 104 -0.93 -10.91 5.07
C TYR A 104 -1.10 -9.91 3.94
N LYS A 105 -1.42 -8.63 4.23
CA LYS A 105 -1.45 -7.58 3.21
C LYS A 105 -0.09 -7.38 2.55
N GLU A 106 0.99 -7.37 3.34
CA GLU A 106 2.37 -7.27 2.86
C GLU A 106 2.72 -8.46 1.95
N ARG A 107 2.49 -9.69 2.41
CA ARG A 107 2.74 -10.91 1.62
C ARG A 107 1.92 -10.96 0.33
N ASP A 108 0.66 -10.55 0.38
CA ASP A 108 -0.19 -10.51 -0.80
C ASP A 108 0.28 -9.46 -1.82
N ALA A 109 0.77 -8.30 -1.35
CA ALA A 109 1.35 -7.27 -2.21
C ALA A 109 2.63 -7.78 -2.91
N GLU A 110 3.52 -8.45 -2.16
CA GLU A 110 4.72 -9.09 -2.71
C GLU A 110 4.38 -10.13 -3.79
N LEU A 111 3.42 -11.03 -3.51
CA LEU A 111 3.05 -12.12 -4.41
C LEU A 111 2.31 -11.63 -5.66
N LYS A 112 1.39 -10.68 -5.52
CA LYS A 112 0.53 -10.23 -6.62
C LYS A 112 1.20 -9.19 -7.52
N ARG A 113 2.36 -8.63 -7.13
CA ARG A 113 3.02 -7.47 -7.78
C ARG A 113 2.04 -6.33 -8.08
N LYS A 114 0.96 -6.26 -7.29
CA LYS A 114 -0.03 -5.20 -7.38
C LYS A 114 0.30 -4.25 -6.26
N GLY A 115 0.68 -3.03 -6.64
CA GLY A 115 0.84 -1.95 -5.70
C GLY A 115 -0.38 -1.83 -4.81
N SER A 116 -0.15 -1.70 -3.52
CA SER A 116 -1.21 -1.38 -2.59
C SER A 116 -1.15 0.13 -2.41
N SER A 117 -2.15 0.85 -2.91
CA SER A 117 -2.16 2.33 -2.84
C SER A 117 -2.02 2.88 -1.41
N GLN A 118 -2.25 2.04 -0.41
CA GLN A 118 -2.20 2.40 1.01
C GLN A 118 -0.81 2.23 1.64
N TYR A 119 0.05 1.34 1.12
CA TYR A 119 1.38 1.07 1.67
C TYR A 119 2.36 0.71 0.56
N ASP A 120 3.53 1.34 0.60
CA ASP A 120 4.67 0.95 -0.22
C ASP A 120 5.66 0.13 0.62
N PHE A 121 5.48 -1.18 0.56
CA PHE A 121 6.39 -2.15 1.16
C PHE A 121 7.68 -2.33 0.32
N ASN A 122 7.72 -1.77 -0.90
CA ASN A 122 8.76 -1.99 -1.90
C ASN A 122 9.52 -0.69 -2.26
N CYS A 123 9.61 0.25 -1.31
CA CYS A 123 10.34 1.49 -1.48
C CYS A 123 11.85 1.23 -1.62
N ASN A 124 12.39 1.43 -2.83
CA ASN A 124 13.78 1.19 -3.16
C ASN A 124 14.39 2.38 -3.90
N LEU A 125 15.61 2.74 -3.54
CA LEU A 125 16.42 3.72 -4.25
C LEU A 125 17.54 2.98 -4.98
N VAL A 126 17.60 3.14 -6.30
CA VAL A 126 18.64 2.55 -7.13
C VAL A 126 19.60 3.65 -7.57
N LEU A 127 20.88 3.48 -7.29
CA LEU A 127 21.93 4.49 -7.53
C LEU A 127 22.91 4.02 -8.59
N PHE A 128 23.29 4.92 -9.49
CA PHE A 128 24.27 4.70 -10.55
C PHE A 128 25.40 5.73 -10.41
N PRO A 129 26.44 5.42 -9.61
CA PRO A 129 27.57 6.32 -9.44
C PRO A 129 28.36 6.51 -10.74
N SER A 130 28.74 7.75 -11.03
CA SER A 130 29.62 8.14 -12.13
C SER A 130 30.82 8.93 -11.59
N GLN A 131 31.68 9.44 -12.47
CA GLN A 131 32.85 10.23 -12.09
C GLN A 131 32.48 11.59 -11.47
N ASP A 132 31.38 12.20 -11.94
CA ASP A 132 31.01 13.59 -11.62
C ASP A 132 29.63 13.74 -10.97
N TYR A 133 28.80 12.69 -11.00
CA TYR A 133 27.43 12.72 -10.50
C TYR A 133 26.98 11.30 -10.09
N ILE A 134 25.81 11.22 -9.48
CA ILE A 134 25.10 9.96 -9.24
C ILE A 134 23.71 10.09 -9.87
N LEU A 135 23.36 9.18 -10.80
CA LEU A 135 21.96 9.06 -11.22
C LEU A 135 21.22 8.18 -10.22
N ALA A 136 19.95 8.47 -10.02
CA ALA A 136 19.12 7.74 -9.09
C ALA A 136 17.73 7.47 -9.67
N ILE A 137 17.17 6.29 -9.39
CA ILE A 137 15.77 5.97 -9.64
C ILE A 137 15.13 5.62 -8.31
N LEU A 138 14.07 6.35 -7.94
CA LEU A 138 13.28 6.05 -6.75
C LEU A 138 12.06 5.23 -7.14
N PHE A 139 12.04 3.96 -6.79
CA PHE A 139 10.86 3.12 -6.89
C PHE A 139 10.04 3.30 -5.62
N CYS A 140 8.97 4.10 -5.69
CA CYS A 140 8.02 4.23 -4.59
C CYS A 140 6.58 4.47 -5.04
N GLU A 141 5.63 3.90 -4.31
CA GLU A 141 4.19 4.12 -4.53
C GLU A 141 3.62 5.21 -3.62
N GLN A 142 4.26 5.49 -2.48
CA GLN A 142 3.81 6.51 -1.53
C GLN A 142 4.39 7.88 -1.88
N GLU A 143 3.49 8.80 -2.24
CA GLU A 143 3.83 10.20 -2.55
C GLU A 143 4.56 10.92 -1.40
N GLU A 144 4.24 10.59 -0.15
CA GLU A 144 4.97 11.14 1.02
C GLU A 144 6.46 10.74 1.00
N TYR A 145 6.79 9.54 0.52
CA TYR A 145 8.18 9.07 0.44
C TYR A 145 8.95 9.78 -0.67
N ARG A 146 8.30 10.01 -1.81
CA ARG A 146 8.84 10.81 -2.90
C ARG A 146 9.15 12.24 -2.45
N LYS A 147 8.20 12.90 -1.78
CA LYS A 147 8.41 14.25 -1.23
C LYS A 147 9.60 14.32 -0.29
N ILE A 148 9.74 13.34 0.61
CA ILE A 148 10.90 13.25 1.51
C ILE A 148 12.22 13.15 0.74
N PHE A 149 12.23 12.44 -0.39
CA PHE A 149 13.42 12.32 -1.24
C PHE A 149 13.73 13.62 -2.00
N GLU A 150 12.69 14.31 -2.47
CA GLU A 150 12.81 15.57 -3.21
C GLU A 150 13.08 16.79 -2.30
N GLU A 151 12.88 16.65 -0.98
CA GLU A 151 13.25 17.67 0.01
C GLU A 151 14.77 17.87 0.18
N TYR A 152 15.59 16.93 -0.30
CA TYR A 152 17.04 17.10 -0.26
C TYR A 152 17.48 18.11 -1.33
N GLU A 153 18.06 19.24 -0.94
CA GLU A 153 18.45 20.34 -1.85
C GLU A 153 19.35 19.91 -3.02
N PHE A 154 20.12 18.83 -2.83
CA PHE A 154 21.03 18.28 -3.84
C PHE A 154 20.38 17.25 -4.78
N VAL A 155 19.12 16.88 -4.55
CA VAL A 155 18.36 15.97 -5.41
C VAL A 155 17.62 16.81 -6.44
N SER A 156 17.88 16.55 -7.72
CA SER A 156 17.19 17.23 -8.81
C SER A 156 16.48 16.21 -9.72
N PRO A 157 15.21 16.45 -10.10
CA PRO A 157 14.55 15.64 -11.11
C PRO A 157 15.38 15.60 -12.39
N TYR A 158 15.58 14.40 -12.91
CA TYR A 158 16.33 14.12 -14.14
C TYR A 158 15.64 13.03 -14.98
N PRO A 159 14.34 13.18 -15.28
CA PRO A 159 13.61 12.19 -16.05
C PRO A 159 14.07 12.18 -17.51
N TYR A 160 13.86 11.04 -18.17
CA TYR A 160 14.09 10.89 -19.60
C TYR A 160 12.98 10.03 -20.20
N VAL A 161 12.32 10.55 -21.23
CA VAL A 161 11.33 9.81 -22.02
C VAL A 161 11.79 9.85 -23.46
N GLU A 162 11.95 8.67 -24.07
CA GLU A 162 12.31 8.62 -25.48
C GLU A 162 11.12 9.10 -26.34
N ALA A 163 11.27 10.26 -26.98
CA ALA A 163 10.29 10.78 -27.92
C ALA A 163 10.15 9.81 -29.12
N SER A 164 8.91 9.52 -29.53
CA SER A 164 8.63 8.63 -30.67
C SER A 164 9.24 9.21 -31.95
N GLU A 165 10.23 8.50 -32.51
CA GLU A 165 10.93 8.51 -33.83
C GLU A 165 10.82 9.69 -34.84
N SER A 166 10.17 10.82 -34.55
CA SER A 166 9.97 11.95 -35.49
C SER A 166 10.45 13.31 -34.99
N GLU A 167 10.94 13.42 -33.75
CA GLU A 167 11.44 14.67 -33.19
C GLU A 167 12.96 14.60 -32.99
N HIS A 168 13.68 15.60 -33.50
CA HIS A 168 15.08 15.80 -33.15
C HIS A 168 15.17 16.07 -31.65
N LEU A 169 15.75 15.15 -30.88
CA LEU A 169 16.02 15.35 -29.46
C LEU A 169 16.86 16.61 -29.28
N SER A 170 16.49 17.42 -28.29
CA SER A 170 17.33 18.54 -27.85
C SER A 170 18.72 18.05 -27.44
N GLU A 171 19.74 18.90 -27.50
CA GLU A 171 21.10 18.53 -27.05
C GLU A 171 21.09 18.05 -25.59
N ASP A 172 20.31 18.69 -24.73
CA ASP A 172 20.15 18.30 -23.32
C ASP A 172 19.55 16.91 -23.17
N ASP A 173 18.54 16.56 -23.98
CA ASP A 173 17.91 15.23 -23.93
C ASP A 173 18.79 14.15 -24.54
N GLN A 174 19.65 14.49 -25.51
CA GLN A 174 20.71 13.58 -26.00
C GLN A 174 21.71 13.28 -24.88
N VAL A 175 22.16 14.29 -24.14
CA VAL A 175 23.06 14.09 -22.98
C VAL A 175 22.39 13.25 -21.89
N LYS A 176 21.11 13.52 -21.57
CA LYS A 176 20.34 12.69 -20.62
C LYS A 176 20.27 11.24 -21.08
N ARG A 177 19.92 11.01 -22.35
CA ARG A 177 19.85 9.68 -22.96
C ARG A 177 21.16 8.93 -22.79
N GLU A 178 22.28 9.52 -23.20
CA GLU A 178 23.59 8.89 -23.12
C GLU A 178 23.96 8.51 -21.68
N ARG A 179 23.71 9.42 -20.73
CA ARG A 179 23.98 9.15 -19.30
C ARG A 179 23.12 8.01 -18.76
N TRP A 180 21.83 7.98 -19.08
CA TRP A 180 20.92 6.91 -18.66
C TRP A 180 21.24 5.57 -19.32
N PHE A 181 21.50 5.55 -20.62
CA PHE A 181 21.88 4.33 -21.34
C PHE A 181 23.18 3.75 -20.79
N LYS A 182 24.17 4.60 -20.50
CA LYS A 182 25.41 4.18 -19.84
C LYS A 182 25.16 3.61 -18.44
N ALA A 183 24.28 4.23 -17.67
CA ALA A 183 23.94 3.79 -16.31
C ALA A 183 23.18 2.47 -16.28
N LEU A 184 22.29 2.25 -17.25
CA LEU A 184 21.42 1.07 -17.36
C LEU A 184 22.07 -0.12 -18.09
N GLY A 185 23.30 0.03 -18.57
CA GLY A 185 24.09 -1.04 -19.15
C GLY A 185 23.40 -1.75 -20.33
N GLU A 186 23.73 -3.02 -20.50
CA GLU A 186 23.16 -3.85 -21.58
C GLU A 186 21.80 -4.46 -21.19
N THR A 187 21.51 -4.58 -19.90
CA THR A 187 20.29 -5.24 -19.44
C THR A 187 19.08 -4.32 -19.45
N PHE A 188 19.29 -3.01 -19.35
CA PHE A 188 18.23 -2.01 -19.15
C PHE A 188 17.36 -2.26 -17.90
N ILE A 189 17.85 -3.07 -16.96
CA ILE A 189 17.13 -3.40 -15.73
C ILE A 189 17.84 -2.69 -14.57
N PRO A 190 17.25 -1.61 -14.00
CA PRO A 190 17.88 -0.80 -12.95
C PRO A 190 18.43 -1.61 -11.78
N TYR A 191 17.67 -2.62 -11.32
CA TYR A 191 18.05 -3.47 -10.18
C TYR A 191 19.28 -4.36 -10.43
N LEU A 192 19.64 -4.62 -11.69
CA LEU A 192 20.82 -5.44 -12.03
C LEU A 192 22.09 -4.61 -12.21
N GLU A 193 21.94 -3.33 -12.55
CA GLU A 193 23.05 -2.46 -12.98
C GLU A 193 23.41 -1.42 -11.91
N GLY A 194 22.45 -1.06 -11.05
CA GLY A 194 22.63 -0.06 -10.00
C GLY A 194 22.86 -0.64 -8.61
N LEU A 195 23.35 0.20 -7.70
CA LEU A 195 23.39 -0.07 -6.27
C LEU A 195 21.99 0.09 -5.68
N VAL A 196 21.39 -1.02 -5.27
CA VAL A 196 20.04 -1.04 -4.69
C VAL A 196 20.09 -0.75 -3.18
N VAL A 197 19.32 0.27 -2.77
CA VAL A 197 19.18 0.70 -1.38
C VAL A 197 17.73 0.49 -0.95
N PRO A 198 17.43 -0.60 -0.22
CA PRO A 198 16.11 -0.79 0.37
C PRO A 198 15.83 0.30 1.40
N CYS A 199 14.77 1.07 1.18
CA CYS A 199 14.41 2.23 2.01
C CYS A 199 13.37 1.86 3.06
N TYR A 200 12.45 0.96 2.70
CA TYR A 200 11.59 0.24 3.63
C TYR A 200 12.11 -1.19 3.81
N THR A 201 12.24 -1.65 5.06
CA THR A 201 12.82 -2.98 5.35
C THR A 201 11.88 -3.90 6.13
N ARG A 202 11.01 -3.34 6.97
CA ARG A 202 10.06 -4.08 7.78
C ARG A 202 9.01 -3.15 8.38
N PRO A 203 7.80 -3.66 8.66
CA PRO A 203 6.83 -2.93 9.46
C PRO A 203 7.40 -2.51 10.82
N PRO A 204 7.13 -1.26 11.27
CA PRO A 204 7.53 -0.81 12.59
C PRO A 204 6.79 -1.59 13.68
N ILE A 205 7.49 -1.92 14.76
CA ILE A 205 6.86 -2.49 15.95
C ILE A 205 6.17 -1.37 16.72
N LEU A 206 4.84 -1.43 16.74
CA LEU A 206 3.92 -0.54 17.45
C LEU A 206 3.29 -1.25 18.66
N THR A 207 3.24 -0.55 19.77
CA THR A 207 2.56 -1.01 20.98
C THR A 207 1.14 -0.47 21.05
N ALA A 208 0.28 -1.03 21.90
CA ALA A 208 -1.04 -0.46 22.16
C ALA A 208 -0.99 1.02 22.58
N LYS A 209 0.10 1.47 23.21
CA LYS A 209 0.34 2.89 23.51
C LYS A 209 0.49 3.74 22.25
N ASN A 210 1.10 3.21 21.19
CA ASN A 210 1.28 3.92 19.94
C ASN A 210 0.00 4.01 19.10
N LEU A 211 -0.98 3.15 19.38
CA LEU A 211 -2.21 3.02 18.58
C LEU A 211 -3.39 3.77 19.20
N ILE A 212 -3.38 3.99 20.51
CA ILE A 212 -4.56 4.44 21.26
C ILE A 212 -5.11 5.79 20.79
N ASP A 213 -4.22 6.69 20.37
CA ASP A 213 -4.62 8.01 19.87
C ASP A 213 -5.35 7.84 18.53
N TYR A 214 -4.78 7.08 17.58
CA TYR A 214 -5.42 6.78 16.29
C TYR A 214 -6.72 5.98 16.41
N VAL A 215 -6.84 5.11 17.41
CA VAL A 215 -8.07 4.36 17.67
C VAL A 215 -9.19 5.30 18.12
N ASN A 216 -8.88 6.25 18.99
CA ASN A 216 -9.88 7.20 19.52
C ASN A 216 -10.10 8.41 18.60
N GLU A 217 -9.28 8.62 17.56
CA GLU A 217 -9.56 9.55 16.46
C GLU A 217 -10.80 9.11 15.64
N MET A 218 -11.09 7.81 15.57
CA MET A 218 -12.27 7.29 14.85
C MET A 218 -13.53 7.48 15.67
N SER A 219 -14.51 8.19 15.12
CA SER A 219 -15.78 8.42 15.80
C SER A 219 -16.58 7.13 15.95
N ILE A 220 -17.47 7.08 16.94
CA ILE A 220 -18.38 5.93 17.09
C ILE A 220 -19.31 5.78 15.89
N ASP A 221 -19.71 6.91 15.26
CA ASP A 221 -20.55 6.91 14.07
C ASP A 221 -19.81 6.29 12.87
N GLU A 222 -18.54 6.65 12.66
CA GLU A 222 -17.71 6.07 11.59
C GLU A 222 -17.50 4.56 11.78
N ARG A 223 -17.28 4.14 13.03
CA ARG A 223 -17.07 2.73 13.39
C ARG A 223 -18.36 1.91 13.19
N ALA A 224 -19.48 2.41 13.71
CA ALA A 224 -20.79 1.78 13.56
C ALA A 224 -21.20 1.71 12.08
N GLY A 225 -21.03 2.81 11.32
CA GLY A 225 -21.34 2.88 9.88
C GLY A 225 -20.61 1.83 9.06
N LYS A 226 -19.31 1.59 9.33
CA LYS A 226 -18.54 0.55 8.64
C LYS A 226 -19.11 -0.85 8.89
N LEU A 227 -19.42 -1.19 10.14
CA LEU A 227 -19.97 -2.51 10.47
C LEU A 227 -21.40 -2.68 9.95
N ALA A 228 -22.24 -1.66 10.10
CA ALA A 228 -23.62 -1.66 9.62
C ALA A 228 -23.67 -1.91 8.11
N ASN A 229 -22.85 -1.19 7.34
CA ASN A 229 -22.77 -1.37 5.90
C ASN A 229 -22.39 -2.83 5.54
N LEU A 230 -21.37 -3.40 6.17
CA LEU A 230 -20.96 -4.79 5.94
C LEU A 230 -22.08 -5.79 6.28
N ILE A 231 -22.77 -5.59 7.41
CA ILE A 231 -23.85 -6.47 7.88
C ILE A 231 -25.05 -6.40 6.93
N VAL A 232 -25.53 -5.20 6.60
CA VAL A 232 -26.69 -5.00 5.71
C VAL A 232 -26.41 -5.56 4.32
N VAL A 233 -25.23 -5.27 3.75
CA VAL A 233 -24.79 -5.81 2.46
C VAL A 233 -24.76 -7.34 2.49
N GLN A 234 -24.15 -7.94 3.52
CA GLN A 234 -24.04 -9.40 3.61
C GLN A 234 -25.42 -10.05 3.79
N CYS A 235 -26.30 -9.47 4.61
CA CYS A 235 -27.70 -9.90 4.74
C CYS A 235 -28.42 -9.90 3.39
N LYS A 236 -28.23 -8.86 2.56
CA LYS A 236 -28.85 -8.80 1.24
C LYS A 236 -28.27 -9.85 0.30
N ILE A 237 -26.96 -10.02 0.29
CA ILE A 237 -26.28 -11.04 -0.53
C ILE A 237 -26.81 -12.44 -0.19
N GLU A 238 -26.97 -12.76 1.09
CA GLU A 238 -27.52 -14.06 1.52
C GLU A 238 -28.96 -14.27 1.06
N LYS A 239 -29.81 -13.24 1.13
CA LYS A 239 -31.18 -13.30 0.59
C LYS A 239 -31.18 -13.56 -0.92
N LEU A 240 -30.19 -13.07 -1.66
CA LEU A 240 -30.09 -13.22 -3.12
C LEU A 240 -29.31 -14.48 -3.57
N ASN A 241 -28.72 -15.25 -2.65
CA ASN A 241 -27.84 -16.39 -3.00
C ASN A 241 -28.54 -17.54 -3.76
N HIS A 242 -29.88 -17.55 -3.79
CA HIS A 242 -30.66 -18.52 -4.55
C HIS A 242 -30.78 -18.17 -6.05
N LEU A 243 -30.37 -16.96 -6.45
CA LEU A 243 -30.49 -16.46 -7.83
C LEU A 243 -29.20 -16.73 -8.64
N PRO A 244 -29.29 -16.78 -9.97
CA PRO A 244 -28.12 -16.79 -10.85
C PRO A 244 -27.25 -15.53 -10.64
N GLU A 245 -25.92 -15.67 -10.73
CA GLU A 245 -24.95 -14.58 -10.45
C GLU A 245 -25.25 -13.26 -11.18
N LYS A 246 -25.64 -13.33 -12.46
CA LYS A 246 -25.98 -12.12 -13.24
C LYS A 246 -27.21 -11.40 -12.69
N GLU A 247 -28.22 -12.16 -12.25
CA GLU A 247 -29.45 -11.61 -11.69
C GLU A 247 -29.23 -11.09 -10.27
N LYS A 248 -28.45 -11.81 -9.47
CA LYS A 248 -27.99 -11.39 -8.14
C LYS A 248 -27.29 -10.04 -8.21
N ALA A 249 -26.33 -9.87 -9.12
CA ALA A 249 -25.61 -8.60 -9.30
C ALA A 249 -26.56 -7.45 -9.70
N ALA A 250 -27.46 -7.68 -10.65
CA ALA A 250 -28.41 -6.67 -11.11
C ALA A 250 -29.41 -6.26 -10.02
N GLN A 251 -29.93 -7.21 -9.24
CA GLN A 251 -30.85 -6.92 -8.14
C GLN A 251 -30.15 -6.24 -6.97
N PHE A 252 -28.92 -6.66 -6.65
CA PHE A 252 -28.12 -6.02 -5.60
C PHE A 252 -27.81 -4.56 -5.96
N GLN A 253 -27.40 -4.29 -7.20
CA GLN A 253 -27.13 -2.93 -7.66
C GLN A 253 -28.36 -2.03 -7.53
N LYS A 254 -29.54 -2.50 -7.94
CA LYS A 254 -30.79 -1.75 -7.76
C LYS A 254 -31.11 -1.47 -6.31
N TYR A 255 -30.87 -2.44 -5.42
CA TYR A 255 -31.10 -2.28 -3.99
C TYR A 255 -30.19 -1.22 -3.35
N LEU A 256 -28.93 -1.08 -3.78
CA LEU A 256 -28.04 -0.03 -3.27
C LEU A 256 -28.55 1.40 -3.54
N GLU A 257 -29.49 1.57 -4.47
CA GLU A 257 -30.08 2.85 -4.85
C GLU A 257 -31.42 3.12 -4.14
N THR A 258 -31.97 2.17 -3.38
CA THR A 258 -33.28 2.34 -2.71
C THR A 258 -33.17 3.10 -1.39
N ASP A 259 -34.28 3.71 -0.98
CA ASP A 259 -34.38 4.30 0.37
C ASP A 259 -34.43 3.22 1.46
N GLU A 260 -34.97 2.03 1.14
CA GLU A 260 -34.92 0.84 2.02
C GLU A 260 -33.49 0.51 2.45
N PHE A 261 -32.50 0.58 1.54
CA PHE A 261 -31.10 0.33 1.90
C PHE A 261 -30.54 1.37 2.87
N LYS A 262 -30.91 2.64 2.72
CA LYS A 262 -30.47 3.70 3.62
C LYS A 262 -31.10 3.53 5.00
N GLU A 263 -32.40 3.26 5.05
CA GLU A 263 -33.14 3.00 6.30
C GLU A 263 -32.56 1.78 7.04
N GLU A 264 -32.30 0.67 6.34
CA GLU A 264 -31.69 -0.52 6.94
C GLU A 264 -30.26 -0.23 7.47
N ILE A 265 -29.49 0.63 6.81
CA ILE A 265 -28.18 1.07 7.31
C ILE A 265 -28.33 1.93 8.56
N ASP A 266 -29.21 2.92 8.56
CA ASP A 266 -29.36 3.85 9.68
C ASP A 266 -29.85 3.13 10.94
N ASP A 267 -30.83 2.23 10.80
CA ASP A 267 -31.31 1.36 11.89
C ASP A 267 -30.18 0.48 12.46
N GLU A 268 -29.37 -0.12 11.58
CA GLU A 268 -28.26 -0.97 11.97
C GLU A 268 -27.12 -0.17 12.61
N ILE A 269 -26.88 1.07 12.17
CA ILE A 269 -25.94 2.01 12.76
C ILE A 269 -26.33 2.29 14.22
N ASP A 270 -27.59 2.68 14.45
CA ASP A 270 -28.07 3.03 15.79
C ASP A 270 -28.03 1.82 16.74
N TYR A 271 -28.38 0.64 16.24
CA TYR A 271 -28.22 -0.60 16.99
C TYR A 271 -26.75 -0.86 17.38
N ILE A 272 -25.82 -0.75 16.42
CA ILE A 272 -24.41 -1.06 16.67
C ILE A 272 -23.77 -0.06 17.64
N LYS A 273 -24.12 1.24 17.58
CA LYS A 273 -23.59 2.26 18.50
C LYS A 273 -23.79 1.91 19.97
N GLU A 274 -24.90 1.27 20.31
CA GLU A 274 -25.18 0.84 21.68
C GLU A 274 -24.29 -0.32 22.15
N LEU A 275 -23.72 -1.08 21.22
CA LEU A 275 -22.82 -2.21 21.51
C LEU A 275 -21.35 -1.79 21.60
N LEU A 276 -20.95 -0.73 20.88
CA LEU A 276 -19.54 -0.38 20.74
C LEU A 276 -18.95 0.28 21.99
N ILE A 277 -17.67 0.01 22.24
CA ILE A 277 -16.90 0.69 23.27
C ILE A 277 -16.63 2.14 22.82
N LYS A 278 -17.25 3.11 23.50
CA LYS A 278 -17.12 4.55 23.21
C LYS A 278 -15.68 5.05 23.36
N ASN A 279 -15.06 4.77 24.51
CA ASN A 279 -13.69 5.19 24.82
C ASN A 279 -12.79 3.96 24.90
N VAL A 280 -12.05 3.68 23.84
CA VAL A 280 -11.18 2.50 23.80
C VAL A 280 -9.95 2.77 24.66
N THR A 281 -9.60 1.82 25.52
CA THR A 281 -8.41 1.90 26.36
C THR A 281 -7.31 0.95 25.87
N ARG A 282 -6.08 1.14 26.35
CA ARG A 282 -4.98 0.21 26.05
C ARG A 282 -5.28 -1.23 26.45
N LYS A 283 -6.07 -1.43 27.52
CA LYS A 283 -6.45 -2.77 28.00
C LYS A 283 -7.34 -3.48 26.99
N ASP A 284 -8.25 -2.74 26.33
CA ASP A 284 -9.15 -3.31 25.33
C ASP A 284 -8.39 -3.86 24.12
N LEU A 285 -7.29 -3.19 23.73
CA LEU A 285 -6.46 -3.58 22.58
C LEU A 285 -5.57 -4.80 22.83
N VAL A 286 -5.32 -5.17 24.09
CA VAL A 286 -4.42 -6.28 24.47
C VAL A 286 -5.15 -7.41 25.21
N LYS A 287 -6.46 -7.28 25.42
CA LYS A 287 -7.29 -8.32 26.02
C LYS A 287 -7.74 -9.30 24.94
N VAL A 288 -7.57 -10.58 25.20
CA VAL A 288 -8.13 -11.65 24.34
C VAL A 288 -9.66 -11.59 24.41
N ARG A 289 -10.31 -11.63 23.26
CA ARG A 289 -11.77 -11.59 23.10
C ARG A 289 -12.28 -12.87 22.45
#